data_AF-A0A524K3H3-F1
#
_entry.id   AF-A0A524K3H3-F1
#
_cell.length_a   1.000
_cell.length_b   1.000
_cell.length_c   1.000
_cell.angle_alpha   90.00
_cell.angle_beta   90.00
_cell.angle_gamma   90.00
#
_symmetry.space_group_name_H-M   'P 1'
#
loop_
_entity.id
_entity.type
_entity.pdbx_description
1 polymer ?
#
loop_
_entity_poly.entity_id
_entity_poly.type
_entity_poly.pdbx_seq_one_letter_code
_entity_poly.pdbx_strand_id
1 'polypeptide(L)'
;VIDVLLQERRAATAARRFLRHVLAQLGGEPRTIVTDKLGSCTVARRELMPGAAHDTHRYANNRAELSHQPTRVRERGMRQFKSMLQAERFVNAHAAVSNLFNLGRHLVAAGHYRTLRRSAFASWDRAVAI
;
A
#
# COMPACT_ATOMS: atom_id res chain seq x y z
N VAL A 1 2.17 -4.13 1.39
CA VAL A 1 1.65 -2.99 0.61
C VAL A 1 0.87 -2.13 1.58
N ILE A 2 1.19 -0.84 1.69
CA ILE A 2 0.52 0.05 2.67
C ILE A 2 -0.95 0.17 2.26
N ASP A 3 -1.22 0.53 1.01
CA ASP A 3 -2.56 0.62 0.45
C ASP A 3 -2.49 0.82 -1.07
N VAL A 4 -3.55 0.50 -1.83
CA VAL A 4 -3.63 0.75 -3.28
C VAL A 4 -5.03 1.19 -3.66
N LEU A 5 -5.13 2.36 -4.31
CA LEU A 5 -6.37 2.84 -4.92
C LEU A 5 -6.22 2.87 -6.45
N LEU A 6 -7.06 2.09 -7.13
CA LEU A 6 -7.14 2.09 -8.60
C LEU A 6 -8.15 3.13 -9.08
N GLN A 7 -7.74 3.95 -10.04
CA GLN A 7 -8.56 4.96 -10.69
C GLN A 7 -8.12 5.08 -12.16
N GLU A 8 -9.06 5.38 -13.05
CA GLU A 8 -8.75 5.59 -14.48
C GLU A 8 -7.83 6.79 -14.70
N ARG A 9 -8.02 7.85 -13.91
CA ARG A 9 -7.29 9.12 -14.05
C ARG A 9 -6.73 9.56 -12.71
N ARG A 10 -5.54 10.16 -12.76
CA ARG A 10 -4.95 10.87 -11.61
C ARG A 10 -5.70 12.18 -11.41
N ALA A 11 -6.38 12.31 -10.28
CA ALA A 11 -7.13 13.50 -9.90
C ALA A 11 -6.89 13.84 -8.43
N ALA A 12 -7.06 15.12 -8.07
CA ALA A 12 -6.97 15.55 -6.67
C ALA A 12 -8.00 14.81 -5.78
N THR A 13 -9.18 14.53 -6.30
CA THR A 13 -10.22 13.74 -5.61
C THR A 13 -9.76 12.32 -5.28
N ALA A 14 -9.09 11.66 -6.21
CA ALA A 14 -8.54 10.33 -6.01
C ALA A 14 -7.44 10.32 -4.94
N ALA A 15 -6.49 11.26 -5.03
CA ALA A 15 -5.44 11.43 -4.03
C ALA A 15 -6.02 11.70 -2.63
N ARG A 16 -7.05 12.54 -2.55
CA ARG A 16 -7.77 12.84 -1.30
C ARG A 16 -8.47 11.62 -0.73
N ARG A 17 -9.16 10.82 -1.57
CA ARG A 17 -9.82 9.59 -1.12
C ARG A 17 -8.81 8.58 -0.59
N PHE A 18 -7.70 8.39 -1.31
CA PHE A 18 -6.61 7.51 -0.89
C PHE A 18 -6.01 7.94 0.45
N LEU A 19 -5.59 9.20 0.56
CA LEU A 19 -4.96 9.70 1.78
C LEU A 19 -5.91 9.65 2.98
N ARG A 20 -7.21 9.92 2.78
CA ARG A 20 -8.20 9.77 3.86
C ARG A 20 -8.29 8.33 4.36
N HIS A 21 -8.27 7.35 3.46
CA HIS A 21 -8.28 5.94 3.85
C HIS A 21 -7.02 5.56 4.64
N VAL A 22 -5.85 5.99 4.17
CA VAL A 22 -4.57 5.75 4.87
C VAL A 22 -4.54 6.42 6.25
N LEU A 23 -5.01 7.65 6.37
CA LEU A 23 -5.09 8.36 7.66
C LEU A 23 -6.01 7.65 8.65
N ALA A 24 -7.15 7.14 8.19
CA ALA A 24 -8.07 6.38 9.03
C ALA A 24 -7.42 5.10 9.58
N GLN A 25 -6.56 4.45 8.80
CA GLN A 25 -5.79 3.28 9.26
C GLN A 25 -4.65 3.65 10.23
N LEU A 26 -4.02 4.82 10.04
CA LEU A 26 -2.96 5.31 10.93
C LEU A 26 -3.49 5.80 12.28
N GLY A 27 -4.77 6.22 12.35
CA GLY A 27 -5.41 6.67 13.58
C GLY A 27 -5.07 8.11 14.00
N GLY A 28 -4.44 8.91 13.14
CA GLY A 28 -4.08 10.30 13.44
C GLY A 28 -3.33 11.02 12.32
N GLU A 29 -3.09 12.31 12.51
CA GLU A 29 -2.32 13.13 11.57
C GLU A 29 -0.80 12.81 11.68
N PRO A 30 -0.12 12.48 10.57
CA PRO A 30 1.31 12.22 10.59
C PRO A 30 2.12 13.51 10.75
N ARG A 31 3.30 13.41 11.35
CA ARG A 31 4.25 14.54 11.42
C ARG A 31 4.79 14.94 10.04
N THR A 32 5.04 13.96 9.17
CA THR A 32 5.58 14.16 7.83
C THR A 32 4.91 13.20 6.86
N ILE A 33 4.57 13.69 5.66
CA ILE A 33 4.14 12.87 4.54
C ILE A 33 5.16 12.98 3.40
N VAL A 34 5.47 11.82 2.83
CA VAL A 34 6.37 11.70 1.68
C VAL A 34 5.56 11.27 0.47
N THR A 35 5.57 12.08 -0.59
CA THR A 35 4.90 11.75 -1.86
C THR A 35 5.79 12.07 -3.06
N ASP A 36 5.35 11.71 -4.25
CA ASP A 36 5.89 12.31 -5.47
C ASP A 36 5.52 13.81 -5.56
N LYS A 37 6.00 14.47 -6.63
CA LYS A 37 5.81 15.90 -6.88
C LYS A 37 4.50 16.23 -7.59
N LEU A 38 3.51 15.33 -7.60
CA LEU A 38 2.23 15.58 -8.29
C LEU A 38 1.38 16.61 -7.52
N GLY A 39 0.84 17.60 -8.24
CA GLY A 39 -0.01 18.64 -7.65
C GLY A 39 -1.25 18.09 -6.93
N SER A 40 -1.79 16.95 -7.37
CA SER A 40 -2.91 16.27 -6.71
C SER A 40 -2.60 15.86 -5.27
N CYS A 41 -1.36 15.46 -4.98
CA CYS A 41 -0.93 15.08 -3.64
C CYS A 41 -0.77 16.31 -2.75
N THR A 42 -0.22 17.40 -3.29
CA THR A 42 -0.12 18.68 -2.57
C THR A 42 -1.48 19.22 -2.17
N VAL A 43 -2.46 19.19 -3.08
CA VAL A 43 -3.84 19.61 -2.80
C VAL A 43 -4.45 18.73 -1.70
N ALA A 44 -4.38 17.41 -1.85
CA ALA A 44 -4.94 16.48 -0.87
C ALA A 44 -4.28 16.60 0.51
N ARG A 45 -2.96 16.81 0.57
CA ARG A 45 -2.21 17.05 1.81
C ARG A 45 -2.68 18.32 2.51
N ARG A 46 -2.81 19.44 1.78
CA ARG A 46 -3.25 20.73 2.37
C ARG A 46 -4.63 20.64 3.01
N GLU A 47 -5.53 19.85 2.44
CA GLU A 47 -6.89 19.71 2.97
C GLU A 47 -7.01 18.71 4.13
N LEU A 48 -6.25 17.60 4.10
CA LEU A 48 -6.43 16.51 5.05
C LEU A 48 -5.45 16.54 6.23
N MET A 49 -4.27 17.13 6.03
CA MET A 49 -3.19 17.16 7.02
C MET A 49 -2.35 18.44 6.85
N PRO A 50 -2.94 19.62 7.12
CA PRO A 50 -2.24 20.89 6.94
C PRO A 50 -1.03 21.06 7.87
N GLY A 51 -0.98 20.35 9.01
CA GLY A 51 0.13 20.38 9.96
C GLY A 51 1.30 19.45 9.57
N ALA A 52 1.04 18.40 8.80
CA ALA A 52 2.07 17.46 8.36
C ALA A 52 3.09 18.12 7.42
N ALA A 53 4.39 18.02 7.71
CA ALA A 53 5.45 18.44 6.80
C ALA A 53 5.39 17.64 5.49
N HIS A 54 5.67 18.27 4.34
CA HIS A 54 5.63 17.61 3.03
C HIS A 54 7.04 17.44 2.47
N ASP A 55 7.52 16.19 2.43
CA ASP A 55 8.81 15.85 1.84
C ASP A 55 8.61 15.30 0.43
N THR A 56 9.30 15.93 -0.53
CA THR A 56 9.34 15.52 -1.94
C THR A 56 10.77 15.45 -2.46
N HIS A 57 11.75 15.33 -1.55
CA HIS A 57 13.15 15.20 -1.90
C HIS A 57 13.37 14.00 -2.82
N ARG A 58 14.41 14.09 -3.65
CA ARG A 58 14.80 13.00 -4.54
C ARG A 58 14.95 11.71 -3.73
N TYR A 59 14.29 10.64 -4.19
CA TYR A 59 14.29 9.30 -3.58
C TYR A 59 13.56 9.14 -2.25
N ALA A 60 12.96 10.19 -1.68
CA ALA A 60 12.23 10.08 -0.42
C ALA A 60 11.08 9.05 -0.53
N ASN A 61 10.39 9.02 -1.67
CA ASN A 61 9.29 8.09 -1.93
C ASN A 61 9.72 6.66 -2.34
N ASN A 62 11.01 6.33 -2.36
CA ASN A 62 11.52 5.03 -2.80
C ASN A 62 10.90 3.87 -2.02
N ARG A 63 10.69 4.03 -0.70
CA ARG A 63 10.08 2.97 0.12
C ARG A 63 8.67 2.61 -0.38
N ALA A 64 7.87 3.62 -0.73
CA ALA A 64 6.54 3.41 -1.28
C ALA A 64 6.62 2.76 -2.67
N GLU A 65 7.49 3.27 -3.56
CA GLU A 65 7.68 2.71 -4.91
C GLU A 65 8.17 1.25 -4.88
N LEU A 66 9.13 0.93 -4.02
CA LEU A 66 9.64 -0.44 -3.81
C LEU A 66 8.53 -1.37 -3.34
N SER A 67 7.65 -0.91 -2.45
CA SER A 67 6.52 -1.71 -1.97
C SER A 67 5.52 -2.09 -3.07
N HIS A 68 5.49 -1.34 -4.17
CA HIS A 68 4.61 -1.59 -5.32
C HIS A 68 5.27 -2.42 -6.44
N GLN A 69 6.59 -2.67 -6.37
CA GLN A 69 7.28 -3.45 -7.39
C GLN A 69 6.69 -4.86 -7.60
N PRO A 70 6.35 -5.65 -6.55
CA PRO A 70 5.76 -6.97 -6.75
C PRO A 70 4.46 -6.93 -7.55
N THR A 71 3.59 -5.95 -7.26
CA THR A 71 2.35 -5.72 -8.01
C THR A 71 2.65 -5.41 -9.48
N ARG A 72 3.61 -4.51 -9.77
CA ARG A 72 4.00 -4.18 -11.16
C ARG A 72 4.62 -5.35 -11.90
N VAL A 73 5.44 -6.17 -11.23
CA VAL A 73 6.05 -7.37 -11.85
C VAL A 73 4.96 -8.35 -12.28
N ARG A 74 3.95 -8.58 -11.42
CA ARG A 74 2.82 -9.45 -11.74
C ARG A 74 1.95 -8.88 -12.85
N GLU A 75 1.63 -7.59 -12.81
CA GLU A 75 0.88 -6.90 -13.85
C GLU A 75 1.54 -7.04 -15.24
N ARG A 76 2.86 -6.85 -15.31
CA ARG A 76 3.63 -7.08 -16.55
C ARG A 76 3.58 -8.53 -17.01
N GLY A 77 3.76 -9.49 -16.09
CA GLY A 77 3.66 -10.92 -16.41
C GLY A 77 2.27 -11.33 -16.94
N MET A 78 1.22 -10.64 -16.49
CA MET A 78 -0.16 -10.83 -16.94
C MET A 78 -0.49 -10.07 -18.25
N ARG A 79 0.50 -9.43 -18.88
CA ARG A 79 0.32 -8.57 -20.07
C ARG A 79 -0.66 -7.43 -19.83
N GLN A 80 -0.54 -6.77 -18.67
CA GLN A 80 -1.41 -5.68 -18.20
C GLN A 80 -2.84 -6.13 -17.91
N PHE A 81 -3.51 -5.43 -17.00
CA PHE A 81 -4.92 -5.67 -16.71
C PHE A 81 -5.80 -5.24 -17.89
N LYS A 82 -6.84 -6.04 -18.17
CA LYS A 82 -7.80 -5.81 -19.26
C LYS A 82 -9.01 -5.00 -18.82
N SER A 83 -9.22 -4.84 -17.52
CA SER A 83 -10.28 -4.01 -16.94
C SER A 83 -9.91 -3.51 -15.55
N MET A 84 -10.56 -2.45 -15.09
CA MET A 84 -10.42 -1.95 -13.72
C MET A 84 -10.86 -3.00 -12.68
N LEU A 85 -11.97 -3.70 -12.93
CA LEU A 85 -12.46 -4.74 -12.03
C LEU A 85 -11.44 -5.88 -11.87
N GLN A 86 -10.76 -6.27 -12.96
CA GLN A 86 -9.69 -7.25 -12.90
C GLN A 86 -8.51 -6.74 -12.06
N ALA A 87 -8.10 -5.49 -12.30
CA ALA A 87 -7.01 -4.86 -11.56
C ALA A 87 -7.35 -4.78 -10.06
N GLU A 88 -8.57 -4.39 -9.71
CA GLU A 88 -9.04 -4.25 -8.33
C GLU A 88 -9.07 -5.59 -7.60
N ARG A 89 -9.67 -6.62 -8.20
CA ARG A 89 -9.64 -7.98 -7.66
C ARG A 89 -8.21 -8.47 -7.43
N PHE A 90 -7.33 -8.25 -8.42
CA PHE A 90 -5.94 -8.65 -8.32
C PHE A 90 -5.22 -7.92 -7.18
N VAL A 91 -5.31 -6.59 -7.14
CA VAL A 91 -4.63 -5.76 -6.15
C VAL A 91 -5.10 -6.08 -4.74
N ASN A 92 -6.41 -6.24 -4.53
CA ASN A 92 -6.97 -6.57 -3.21
C ASN A 92 -6.46 -7.93 -2.71
N ALA A 93 -6.54 -8.98 -3.54
CA ALA A 93 -6.02 -10.29 -3.18
C ALA A 93 -4.50 -10.27 -2.97
N HIS A 94 -3.76 -9.59 -3.85
CA HIS A 94 -2.31 -9.50 -3.79
C HIS A 94 -1.84 -8.73 -2.54
N ALA A 95 -2.51 -7.65 -2.17
CA ALA A 95 -2.23 -6.88 -0.97
C ALA A 95 -2.51 -7.71 0.30
N ALA A 96 -3.65 -8.39 0.37
CA ALA A 96 -4.00 -9.26 1.50
C ALA A 96 -2.95 -10.37 1.72
N VAL A 97 -2.59 -11.10 0.66
CA VAL A 97 -1.56 -12.14 0.71
C VAL A 97 -0.20 -11.55 1.11
N SER A 98 0.19 -10.44 0.49
CA SER A 98 1.47 -9.80 0.78
C SER A 98 1.56 -9.31 2.22
N ASN A 99 0.50 -8.71 2.76
CA ASN A 99 0.47 -8.22 4.13
C ASN A 99 0.47 -9.36 5.15
N LEU A 100 -0.17 -10.49 4.85
CA LEU A 100 -0.16 -11.67 5.70
C LEU A 100 1.23 -12.31 5.83
N PHE A 101 1.99 -12.37 4.73
CA PHE A 101 3.26 -13.10 4.68
C PHE A 101 4.52 -12.23 4.73
N ASN A 102 4.43 -10.92 4.49
CA ASN A 102 5.58 -10.01 4.56
C ASN A 102 5.89 -9.58 6.00
N LEU A 103 6.28 -10.56 6.83
CA LEU A 103 6.46 -10.43 8.28
C LEU A 103 7.79 -9.76 8.69
N GLY A 104 8.58 -9.25 7.73
CA GLY A 104 9.83 -8.53 8.04
C GLY A 104 10.88 -9.38 8.76
N ARG A 105 11.35 -10.49 8.14
CA ARG A 105 12.33 -11.43 8.75
C ARG A 105 13.55 -10.76 9.40
N HIS A 106 14.02 -9.64 8.87
CA HIS A 106 15.19 -8.91 9.35
C HIS A 106 14.92 -8.08 10.62
N LEU A 107 13.65 -7.90 11.02
CA LEU A 107 13.24 -7.12 12.18
C LEU A 107 12.93 -7.98 13.41
N VAL A 108 12.91 -9.30 13.27
CA VAL A 108 12.46 -10.23 14.33
C VAL A 108 13.42 -11.39 14.53
N ALA A 109 13.53 -11.83 15.79
CA ALA A 109 14.29 -13.02 16.16
C ALA A 109 13.74 -14.28 15.47
N ALA A 110 14.61 -15.26 15.22
CA ALA A 110 14.23 -16.45 14.44
C ALA A 110 13.05 -17.24 15.04
N GLY A 111 13.03 -17.42 16.37
CA GLY A 111 11.92 -18.10 17.05
C GLY A 111 10.59 -17.37 16.90
N HIS A 112 10.60 -16.05 17.08
CA HIS A 112 9.41 -15.21 16.91
C HIS A 112 8.91 -15.22 15.46
N TYR A 113 9.82 -15.14 14.48
CA TYR A 113 9.48 -15.24 13.06
C TYR A 113 8.80 -16.57 12.70
N ARG A 114 9.26 -17.69 13.26
CA ARG A 114 8.61 -19.01 13.06
C ARG A 114 7.19 -19.02 13.60
N THR A 115 6.95 -18.41 14.77
CA THR A 115 5.61 -18.28 15.33
C THR A 115 4.72 -17.40 14.45
N LEU A 116 5.18 -16.21 14.05
CA LEU A 116 4.43 -15.36 13.12
C LEU A 116 4.09 -16.08 11.81
N ARG A 117 5.03 -16.85 11.26
CA ARG A 117 4.77 -17.66 10.06
C ARG A 117 3.71 -18.73 10.29
N ARG A 118 3.76 -19.48 11.39
CA ARG A 118 2.72 -20.47 11.72
C ARG A 118 1.35 -19.82 11.84
N SER A 119 1.25 -18.67 12.51
CA SER A 119 0.01 -17.90 12.61
C SER A 119 -0.49 -17.42 11.25
N ALA A 120 0.40 -16.94 10.39
CA ALA A 120 0.06 -16.52 9.03
C ALA A 120 -0.52 -17.68 8.20
N PHE A 121 0.11 -18.87 8.24
CA PHE A 121 -0.41 -20.07 7.57
C PHE A 121 -1.76 -20.52 8.14
N ALA A 122 -1.93 -20.54 9.47
CA ALA A 122 -3.21 -20.89 10.05
C ALA A 122 -4.34 -19.92 9.64
N SER A 123 -4.04 -18.63 9.53
CA SER A 123 -4.99 -17.64 9.00
C SER A 123 -5.29 -17.86 7.52
N TRP A 124 -4.28 -18.21 6.72
CA TRP A 124 -4.45 -18.57 5.32
C TRP A 124 -5.35 -19.78 5.16
N ASP A 125 -5.09 -20.87 5.89
CA ASP A 125 -5.84 -22.12 5.81
C ASP A 125 -7.33 -21.89 6.14
N ARG A 126 -7.62 -21.08 7.16
CA ARG A 126 -9.00 -20.68 7.47
C ARG A 126 -9.66 -19.86 6.36
N ALA A 127 -8.92 -18.99 5.69
CA ALA A 127 -9.46 -18.13 4.64
C ALA A 127 -9.72 -18.88 3.32
N VAL A 128 -9.02 -19.99 3.08
CA VAL A 128 -9.15 -20.79 1.85
C VAL A 128 -9.93 -22.09 2.04
N ALA A 129 -10.29 -22.45 3.27
CA ALA A 129 -11.16 -23.58 3.54
C ALA A 129 -12.53 -23.32 2.90
N ILE A 130 -12.93 -24.23 2.00
CA ILE A 130 -14.23 -24.25 1.30
C ILE A 130 -15.23 -25.04 2.15
#